data_AF-A0A3P3QWV5-F1
#
_entry.id   AF-A0A3P3QWV5-F1
#
_cell.length_a   1.000
_cell.length_b   1.000
_cell.length_c   1.000
_cell.angle_alpha   90.00
_cell.angle_beta   90.00
_cell.angle_gamma   90.00
#
_symmetry.space_group_name_H-M   'P 1'
#
loop_
_entity.id
_entity.type
_entity.pdbx_description
1 polymer ?
#
loop_
_entity_poly.entity_id
_entity_poly.type
_entity_poly.pdbx_seq_one_letter_code
_entity_poly.pdbx_strand_id
1 'polypeptide(L)'
;MEKAEVKCPYCGKIMSEGIIEGARYSLWWRDTDSKRGFLKSLLNLDKKNVRLSYPFYDKYCIAYLCRGCEKVVIDIAENNRNIRRDYGSDIQIE
;
A
#
# COMPACT_ATOMS: atom_id res chain seq x y z
N MET A 1 5.41 -22.91 5.16
CA MET A 1 3.95 -22.65 5.07
C MET A 1 3.66 -22.25 3.65
N GLU A 2 2.79 -22.97 2.95
CA GLU A 2 2.30 -22.51 1.63
C GLU A 2 1.56 -21.18 1.81
N LYS A 3 1.86 -20.23 0.93
CA LYS A 3 1.20 -18.93 0.92
C LYS A 3 -0.22 -19.10 0.39
N ALA A 4 -1.21 -18.62 1.13
CA ALA A 4 -2.61 -18.70 0.70
C ALA A 4 -2.81 -17.96 -0.64
N GLU A 5 -3.60 -18.53 -1.53
CA GLU A 5 -3.94 -17.90 -2.82
C GLU A 5 -4.83 -16.67 -2.61
N VAL A 6 -4.47 -15.56 -3.24
CA VAL A 6 -5.26 -14.32 -3.21
C VAL A 6 -6.22 -14.27 -4.40
N LYS A 7 -7.53 -14.16 -4.11
CA LYS A 7 -8.58 -14.04 -5.14
C LYS A 7 -8.90 -12.58 -5.42
N CYS A 8 -9.08 -12.25 -6.70
CA CYS A 8 -9.52 -10.94 -7.14
C CYS A 8 -10.90 -10.60 -6.59
N PRO A 9 -11.08 -9.49 -5.86
CA PRO A 9 -12.37 -9.13 -5.28
C PRO A 9 -13.41 -8.72 -6.34
N TYR A 10 -12.98 -8.49 -7.59
CA TYR A 10 -13.85 -8.07 -8.69
C TYR A 10 -14.30 -9.21 -9.61
N CYS A 11 -13.51 -10.27 -9.76
CA CYS A 11 -13.82 -11.35 -10.71
C CYS A 11 -13.51 -12.76 -10.20
N GLY A 12 -13.03 -12.92 -8.97
CA GLY A 12 -12.77 -14.21 -8.33
C GLY A 12 -11.54 -14.98 -8.82
N LYS A 13 -10.88 -14.55 -9.91
CA LYS A 13 -9.65 -15.18 -10.43
C LYS A 13 -8.48 -15.04 -9.46
N ILE A 14 -7.55 -15.98 -9.48
CA ILE A 14 -6.30 -15.91 -8.69
C ILE A 14 -5.45 -14.73 -9.18
N MET A 15 -4.88 -14.00 -8.22
CA MET A 15 -4.01 -12.86 -8.45
C MET A 15 -2.54 -13.25 -8.29
N SER A 16 -1.67 -12.61 -9.07
CA SER A 16 -0.22 -12.73 -8.88
C SER A 16 0.25 -11.66 -7.90
N GLU A 17 1.00 -12.06 -6.89
CA GLU A 17 1.73 -11.12 -6.03
C GLU A 17 2.87 -10.45 -6.81
N GLY A 18 3.12 -9.18 -6.49
CA GLY A 18 4.28 -8.44 -6.91
C GLY A 18 4.59 -7.31 -5.95
N ILE A 19 5.59 -6.52 -6.32
CA ILE A 19 6.12 -5.41 -5.53
C ILE A 19 5.97 -4.13 -6.36
N ILE A 20 5.47 -3.05 -5.75
CA ILE A 20 5.51 -1.70 -6.32
C ILE A 20 6.67 -0.97 -5.65
N GLU A 21 7.68 -0.61 -6.42
CA GLU A 21 8.87 0.07 -5.91
C GLU A 21 8.70 1.60 -5.89
N GLY A 22 9.04 2.22 -4.76
CA GLY A 22 9.22 3.66 -4.66
C GLY A 22 10.65 4.04 -5.01
N ALA A 23 10.84 4.96 -5.95
CA ALA A 23 12.18 5.39 -6.36
C ALA A 23 12.89 6.19 -5.24
N ARG A 24 12.52 7.46 -5.06
CA ARG A 24 13.25 8.38 -4.15
C ARG A 24 12.59 8.55 -2.79
N TYR A 25 11.25 8.53 -2.75
CA TYR A 25 10.46 8.82 -1.55
C TYR A 25 9.53 7.64 -1.21
N SER A 26 8.94 7.68 -0.01
CA SER A 26 7.83 6.80 0.35
C SER A 26 6.72 6.81 -0.70
N LEU A 27 6.13 5.66 -0.92
CA LEU A 27 4.89 5.51 -1.67
C LEU A 27 3.72 5.96 -0.80
N TRP A 28 2.83 6.74 -1.40
CA TRP A 28 1.63 7.25 -0.75
C TRP A 28 0.45 7.05 -1.68
N TRP A 29 -0.64 6.50 -1.15
CA TRP A 29 -1.96 6.71 -1.73
C TRP A 29 -2.42 8.11 -1.36
N ARG A 30 -2.83 8.89 -2.37
CA ARG A 30 -3.37 10.23 -2.16
C ARG A 30 -4.76 10.31 -2.73
N ASP A 31 -5.68 10.78 -1.90
CA ASP A 31 -7.01 11.17 -2.33
C ASP A 31 -6.90 12.35 -3.32
N THR A 32 -7.53 12.22 -4.48
CA THR A 32 -7.50 13.20 -5.57
C THR A 32 -8.71 14.14 -5.57
N ASP A 33 -9.51 14.18 -4.51
CA ASP A 33 -10.64 15.10 -4.37
C ASP A 33 -10.16 16.55 -4.52
N SER A 34 -10.59 17.19 -5.61
CA SER A 34 -10.21 18.54 -5.98
C SER A 34 -10.75 19.60 -5.02
N LYS A 35 -11.70 19.26 -4.16
CA LYS A 35 -12.22 20.14 -3.09
C LYS A 35 -11.37 20.10 -1.82
N ARG A 36 -10.33 19.27 -1.78
CA ARG A 36 -9.44 19.17 -0.63
C ARG A 36 -8.52 20.39 -0.57
N GLY A 37 -8.73 21.24 0.45
CA GLY A 37 -7.91 22.42 0.66
C GLY A 37 -6.41 22.10 0.74
N PHE A 38 -5.58 22.89 0.05
CA PHE A 38 -4.14 22.65 -0.14
C PHE A 38 -3.39 22.31 1.15
N LEU A 39 -3.57 23.09 2.22
CA LEU A 39 -2.90 22.86 3.52
C LEU A 39 -3.28 21.51 4.15
N LYS A 40 -4.55 21.11 4.07
CA LYS A 40 -5.02 19.81 4.59
C LYS A 40 -4.41 18.65 3.81
N SER A 41 -4.29 18.81 2.49
CA SER A 41 -3.66 17.82 1.60
C SER A 41 -2.15 17.69 1.85
N LEU A 42 -1.45 18.82 1.98
CA LEU A 42 0.00 18.87 2.17
C LEU A 42 0.44 18.29 3.52
N LEU A 43 -0.28 18.61 4.59
CA LEU A 43 0.03 18.17 5.95
C LEU A 43 -0.71 16.87 6.35
N ASN A 44 -1.54 16.31 5.48
CA ASN A 44 -2.40 15.15 5.73
C ASN A 44 -3.25 15.24 7.02
N LEU A 45 -3.72 16.44 7.38
CA LEU A 45 -4.42 16.68 8.65
C LEU A 45 -5.75 15.92 8.78
N ASP A 46 -6.36 15.57 7.66
CA ASP A 46 -7.60 14.80 7.57
C ASP A 46 -7.36 13.28 7.54
N LYS A 47 -6.10 12.84 7.64
CA LYS A 47 -5.67 11.43 7.58
C LYS A 47 -6.18 10.68 6.34
N LYS A 48 -6.49 11.39 5.24
CA LYS A 48 -6.97 10.77 4.01
C LYS A 48 -5.84 10.13 3.19
N ASN A 49 -4.61 10.64 3.24
CA ASN A 49 -3.49 9.98 2.57
C ASN A 49 -3.07 8.75 3.37
N VAL A 50 -2.83 7.64 2.67
CA VAL A 50 -2.32 6.40 3.27
C VAL A 50 -0.87 6.22 2.84
N ARG A 51 0.02 6.03 3.82
CA ARG A 51 1.41 5.69 3.54
C ARG A 51 1.50 4.21 3.18
N LEU A 52 2.17 3.90 2.08
CA LEU A 52 2.31 2.52 1.57
C LEU A 52 3.73 1.98 1.72
N SER A 53 4.74 2.85 1.85
CA SER A 53 6.11 2.42 2.14
C SER A 53 6.86 3.44 3.01
N TYR A 54 7.98 3.02 3.61
CA TYR A 54 8.77 3.87 4.51
C TYR A 54 10.04 4.39 3.82
N PRO A 55 10.57 5.58 4.18
CA PRO A 55 11.66 6.20 3.43
C PRO A 55 13.03 5.52 3.61
N PHE A 56 13.20 4.78 4.71
CA PHE A 56 14.49 4.24 5.20
C PHE A 56 14.56 2.71 5.21
N TYR A 57 13.45 2.07 4.90
CA TYR A 57 13.25 0.62 4.87
C TYR A 57 12.54 0.33 3.57
N ASP A 58 12.90 -0.77 2.89
CA ASP A 58 12.62 -1.04 1.49
C ASP A 58 11.38 -0.30 0.97
N LYS A 59 11.59 0.60 0.00
CA LYS A 59 10.61 1.62 -0.42
C LYS A 59 9.45 1.04 -1.21
N TYR A 60 9.09 -0.21 -0.99
CA TYR A 60 8.06 -0.90 -1.73
C TYR A 60 6.79 -1.15 -0.93
N CYS A 61 5.71 -1.47 -1.64
CA CYS A 61 4.55 -2.13 -1.06
C CYS A 61 4.24 -3.43 -1.81
N ILE A 62 3.70 -4.41 -1.08
CA ILE A 62 3.20 -5.65 -1.68
C ILE A 62 1.85 -5.35 -2.32
N ALA A 63 1.67 -5.83 -3.55
CA ALA A 63 0.45 -5.64 -4.30
C ALA A 63 0.10 -6.90 -5.09
N TYR A 64 -1.18 -7.04 -5.41
CA TYR A 64 -1.70 -8.18 -6.14
C TYR A 64 -2.27 -7.72 -7.47
N LEU A 65 -1.74 -8.25 -8.58
CA LEU A 65 -2.21 -7.97 -9.94
C LEU A 65 -3.21 -9.03 -10.38
N CYS A 66 -4.42 -8.61 -10.70
CA CYS A 66 -5.37 -9.43 -11.43
C CYS A 66 -5.25 -9.14 -12.92
N ARG A 67 -4.65 -10.08 -13.69
CA ARG A 67 -4.56 -9.98 -15.15
C ARG A 67 -5.92 -10.07 -15.85
N GLY A 68 -6.93 -10.64 -15.20
CA GLY A 68 -8.28 -10.72 -15.76
C GLY A 68 -9.07 -9.41 -15.70
N CYS A 69 -8.76 -8.53 -14.74
CA CYS A 69 -9.43 -7.24 -14.57
C CYS A 69 -8.52 -6.04 -14.83
N GLU A 70 -7.23 -6.30 -15.03
CA GLU A 70 -6.15 -5.30 -15.14
C GLU A 70 -6.12 -4.36 -13.92
N LYS A 71 -6.38 -4.93 -12.74
CA LYS A 71 -6.46 -4.20 -11.47
C LYS A 71 -5.35 -4.64 -10.54
N VAL A 72 -4.80 -3.67 -9.82
CA VAL A 72 -3.87 -3.88 -8.72
C VAL A 72 -4.61 -3.63 -7.42
N VAL A 73 -4.47 -4.56 -6.47
CA VAL A 73 -5.03 -4.45 -5.11
C VAL A 73 -3.88 -4.38 -4.12
N ILE A 74 -3.99 -3.46 -3.17
CA ILE A 74 -3.04 -3.30 -2.07
C ILE A 74 -3.83 -3.46 -0.77
N ASP A 75 -3.52 -4.47 0.02
CA ASP A 75 -4.04 -4.62 1.38
C ASP A 75 -3.15 -3.81 2.33
N ILE A 76 -3.68 -2.69 2.82
CA ILE A 76 -2.95 -1.77 3.70
C ILE A 76 -2.59 -2.43 5.03
N ALA A 77 -3.47 -3.25 5.60
CA ALA A 77 -3.27 -3.87 6.90
C ALA A 77 -2.24 -5.01 6.83
N GLU A 78 -2.25 -5.79 5.75
CA GLU A 78 -1.22 -6.80 5.48
C GLU A 78 0.13 -6.13 5.17
N ASN A 79 0.15 -5.09 4.33
CA ASN A 79 1.37 -4.36 4.01
C ASN A 79 2.04 -3.78 5.27
N ASN A 80 1.25 -3.18 6.18
CA ASN A 80 1.73 -2.68 7.47
C ASN A 80 2.25 -3.80 8.39
N ARG A 81 1.64 -4.99 8.36
CA ARG A 81 2.12 -6.16 9.13
C ARG A 81 3.47 -6.65 8.61
N ASN A 82 3.66 -6.71 7.30
CA ASN A 82 4.93 -7.11 6.69
C ASN A 82 6.05 -6.12 7.05
N ILE A 83 5.76 -4.81 6.98
CA ILE A 83 6.71 -3.77 7.39
C ILE A 83 7.12 -3.95 8.87
N ARG A 84 6.18 -4.18 9.80
CA ARG A 84 6.51 -4.43 11.21
C ARG A 84 7.34 -5.70 11.42
N ARG A 85 7.06 -6.75 10.66
CA ARG A 85 7.78 -8.03 10.76
C ARG A 85 9.23 -7.89 10.29
N ASP A 86 9.44 -7.21 9.17
CA ASP A 86 10.74 -7.15 8.53
C ASP A 86 11.70 -6.15 9.24
N TYR A 87 11.15 -5.17 9.98
CA TYR A 87 11.94 -4.08 10.58
C TYR A 87 11.75 -3.85 12.09
N GLY A 88 10.93 -4.67 12.76
CA GLY A 88 10.69 -4.61 14.20
C GLY A 88 9.50 -3.72 14.61
N SER A 89 9.02 -3.92 15.84
CA SER A 89 7.87 -3.21 16.44
C SER A 89 8.12 -1.72 16.71
N ASP A 90 9.37 -1.27 16.59
CA ASP A 90 9.79 0.10 16.91
C ASP A 90 9.33 1.12 15.86
N ILE A 91 8.89 0.65 14.69
CA ILE A 91 8.20 1.49 13.71
C ILE A 91 6.77 1.72 14.22
N GLN A 92 6.53 2.89 14.82
CA GLN A 92 5.19 3.38 15.08
C GLN A 92 4.47 3.64 13.74
N ILE A 93 3.59 2.73 13.36
CA ILE A 93 2.62 2.92 12.28
C ILE A 93 1.39 3.59 12.90
N GLU A 94 1.34 4.93 12.82
CA GLU A 94 0.16 5.74 13.17
C GLU A 94 -0.99 5.59 12.18
#